data_AF-A0A2K2U2Q7-F1
#
_entry.id   AF-A0A2K2U2Q7-F1
#
_cell.length_a   1.000
_cell.length_b   1.000
_cell.length_c   1.000
_cell.angle_alpha   90.00
_cell.angle_beta   90.00
_cell.angle_gamma   90.00
#
_symmetry.space_group_name_H-M   'P 1'
#
loop_
_entity.id
_entity.type
_entity.pdbx_description
1 polymer ?
#
loop_
_entity_poly.entity_id
_entity_poly.type
_entity_poly.pdbx_seq_one_letter_code
_entity_poly.pdbx_strand_id
1 'polypeptide(L)'
;MSVGFYLDQDRCAGCRACQVACKDKNRLEVGILYREAHTYSVGEFPTVKAYSYSASCNHCEDPICLKNCPTGAIYKAEDGTVIQDQGKCIGCRMCVMSCPYGHPKFFPEQGVSGKCDGCYGLRQSGGEPACVAGCPNRALKFGDVDELRAEFGGDLDEGRIAVLPSPEETRPNILIKTKECAFDEGYREVNW
;
A
#
# COMPACT_ATOMS: atom_id res chain seq x y z
N MET A 1 -1.27 -5.90 -17.61
CA MET A 1 -1.86 -6.40 -16.35
C MET A 1 -1.46 -5.45 -15.24
N SER A 2 -2.41 -5.10 -14.38
CA SER A 2 -2.24 -4.12 -13.32
C SER A 2 -2.71 -4.79 -12.04
N VAL A 3 -1.80 -4.94 -11.07
CA VAL A 3 -2.10 -5.61 -9.80
C VAL A 3 -2.08 -4.63 -8.65
N GLY A 4 -2.97 -4.85 -7.69
CA GLY A 4 -3.24 -3.89 -6.64
C GLY A 4 -3.85 -4.50 -5.40
N PHE A 5 -4.01 -3.67 -4.37
CA PHE A 5 -4.75 -4.02 -3.17
C PHE A 5 -6.19 -3.55 -3.29
N TYR A 6 -7.13 -4.40 -2.87
CA TYR A 6 -8.46 -4.02 -2.45
C TYR A 6 -8.49 -3.86 -0.92
N LEU A 7 -9.13 -2.80 -0.43
CA LEU A 7 -9.35 -2.51 0.99
C LEU A 7 -10.84 -2.25 1.27
N ASP A 8 -11.41 -2.99 2.22
CA ASP A 8 -12.76 -2.76 2.73
C ASP A 8 -12.71 -1.94 4.04
N GLN A 9 -13.08 -0.65 3.99
CA GLN A 9 -13.10 0.22 5.17
C GLN A 9 -14.24 -0.09 6.16
N ASP A 10 -15.27 -0.84 5.76
CA ASP A 10 -16.30 -1.32 6.68
C ASP A 10 -15.76 -2.43 7.58
N ARG A 11 -14.80 -3.21 7.08
CA ARG A 11 -14.17 -4.33 7.81
C ARG A 11 -12.84 -3.96 8.46
N CYS A 12 -12.12 -2.99 7.92
CA CYS A 12 -10.82 -2.58 8.45
C CYS A 12 -10.98 -1.86 9.79
N ALA A 13 -10.55 -2.50 10.86
CA ALA A 13 -10.57 -1.95 12.22
C ALA A 13 -9.24 -1.30 12.65
N GLY A 14 -8.28 -1.13 11.71
CA GLY A 14 -6.98 -0.54 12.03
C GLY A 14 -6.12 -1.35 13.01
N CYS A 15 -6.38 -2.65 13.19
CA CYS A 15 -5.75 -3.49 14.22
C CYS A 15 -4.25 -3.78 14.03
N ARG A 16 -3.63 -3.31 12.93
CA ARG A 16 -2.21 -3.49 12.59
C ARG A 16 -1.73 -4.96 12.45
N ALA A 17 -2.62 -5.95 12.42
CA ALA A 17 -2.25 -7.34 12.15
C ALA A 17 -1.56 -7.53 10.78
N CYS A 18 -2.08 -6.85 9.75
CA CYS A 18 -1.49 -6.88 8.40
C CYS A 18 -0.08 -6.27 8.35
N GLN A 19 0.22 -5.29 9.22
CA GLN A 19 1.53 -4.69 9.39
C GLN A 19 2.51 -5.67 10.04
N VAL A 20 2.08 -6.34 11.12
CA VAL A 20 2.90 -7.36 11.81
C VAL A 20 3.22 -8.53 10.86
N ALA A 21 2.21 -9.07 10.17
CA ALA A 21 2.41 -10.15 9.21
C ALA A 21 3.36 -9.78 8.06
N CYS A 22 3.24 -8.55 7.54
CA CYS A 22 4.13 -8.04 6.50
C CYS A 22 5.57 -7.90 7.01
N LYS A 23 5.74 -7.39 8.23
CA LYS A 23 7.04 -7.22 8.87
C LYS A 23 7.72 -8.56 9.14
N ASP A 24 7.00 -9.53 9.69
CA ASP A 24 7.50 -10.87 9.96
C ASP A 24 7.96 -11.58 8.68
N LYS A 25 7.08 -11.65 7.66
CA LYS A 25 7.42 -12.28 6.37
C LYS A 25 8.66 -11.67 5.71
N ASN A 26 8.83 -10.35 5.81
CA ASN A 26 9.95 -9.65 5.17
C ASN A 26 11.15 -9.45 6.10
N ARG A 27 11.09 -9.93 7.35
CA ARG A 27 12.15 -9.75 8.36
C ARG A 27 12.60 -8.29 8.51
N LEU A 28 11.63 -7.37 8.60
CA LEU A 28 11.93 -5.95 8.67
C LEU A 28 12.36 -5.54 10.09
N GLU A 29 13.42 -4.73 10.16
CA GLU A 29 13.91 -4.15 11.41
C GLU A 29 12.89 -3.26 12.12
N VAL A 30 13.10 -2.99 13.41
CA VAL A 30 12.31 -2.02 14.18
C VAL A 30 12.29 -0.66 13.48
N GLY A 31 11.11 -0.07 13.35
CA GLY A 31 10.90 1.20 12.64
C GLY A 31 10.74 1.09 11.12
N ILE A 32 11.02 -0.07 10.50
CA ILE A 32 10.81 -0.26 9.05
C ILE A 32 9.52 -1.03 8.80
N LEU A 33 8.61 -0.42 8.04
CA LEU A 33 7.31 -0.98 7.69
C LEU A 33 7.06 -0.84 6.18
N TYR A 34 6.68 -1.93 5.53
CA TYR A 34 6.21 -1.91 4.13
C TYR A 34 4.70 -1.75 4.01
N ARG A 35 3.98 -1.98 5.11
CA ARG A 35 2.55 -1.77 5.24
C ARG A 35 2.27 -1.17 6.59
N GLU A 36 1.44 -0.13 6.62
CA GLU A 36 1.13 0.66 7.80
C GLU A 36 -0.39 0.79 7.91
N ALA A 37 -0.96 0.67 9.11
CA ALA A 37 -2.38 0.87 9.33
C ALA A 37 -2.61 2.12 10.20
N HIS A 38 -3.27 3.10 9.61
CA HIS A 38 -3.60 4.39 10.21
C HIS A 38 -5.10 4.47 10.46
N THR A 39 -5.50 5.22 11.49
CA THR A 39 -6.91 5.48 11.79
C THR A 39 -7.10 6.97 11.87
N TYR A 40 -8.18 7.47 11.26
CA TYR A 40 -8.49 8.88 11.20
C TYR A 40 -9.89 9.11 11.75
N SER A 41 -10.07 10.24 12.44
CA SER A 41 -11.34 10.74 12.91
C SER A 41 -11.71 12.03 12.18
N VAL A 42 -13.00 12.23 11.91
CA VAL A 42 -13.54 13.47 11.31
C VAL A 42 -14.77 13.93 12.10
N GLY A 43 -15.09 15.21 11.96
CA GLY A 43 -16.19 15.85 12.69
C GLY A 43 -15.87 16.12 14.17
N GLU A 44 -16.87 16.60 14.89
CA GLU A 44 -16.77 16.97 16.31
C GLU A 44 -17.85 16.26 17.13
N PHE A 45 -17.68 16.22 18.46
CA PHE A 45 -18.70 15.63 19.35
C PHE A 45 -20.05 16.35 19.19
N PRO A 46 -21.18 15.63 19.05
CA PRO A 46 -21.37 14.17 19.20
C PRO A 46 -21.35 13.37 17.89
N THR A 47 -20.99 13.96 16.75
CA THR A 47 -21.11 13.36 15.41
C THR A 47 -19.79 12.85 14.84
N VAL A 48 -18.83 12.51 15.69
CA VAL A 48 -17.51 12.00 15.26
C VAL A 48 -17.67 10.71 14.45
N LYS A 49 -16.99 10.65 13.31
CA LYS A 49 -16.86 9.44 12.48
C LYS A 49 -15.39 9.02 12.42
N ALA A 50 -15.13 7.75 12.12
CA ALA A 50 -13.77 7.25 11.97
C ALA A 50 -13.66 6.20 10.86
N TYR A 51 -12.49 6.15 10.24
CA TYR A 51 -12.12 5.14 9.25
C TYR A 51 -10.65 4.76 9.42
N SER A 52 -10.29 3.56 8.96
CA SER A 52 -8.90 3.09 8.96
C SER A 52 -8.43 2.83 7.53
N TYR A 53 -7.17 3.16 7.27
CA TYR A 53 -6.52 2.96 5.98
C TYR A 53 -5.25 2.10 6.17
N SER A 54 -5.14 1.01 5.41
CA SER A 54 -3.94 0.16 5.39
C SER A 54 -3.08 0.52 4.18
N ALA A 55 -2.11 1.40 4.41
CA ALA A 55 -1.17 1.91 3.42
C ALA A 55 -0.11 0.88 3.06
N SER A 56 0.18 0.69 1.76
CA SER A 56 1.32 -0.08 1.25
C SER A 56 1.57 0.26 -0.21
N CYS A 57 2.69 -0.15 -0.81
CA CYS A 57 2.98 0.13 -2.23
C CYS A 57 1.76 -0.15 -3.14
N ASN A 58 1.28 0.89 -3.84
CA ASN A 58 0.14 0.81 -4.75
C ASN A 58 0.47 0.15 -6.09
N HIS A 59 1.72 -0.32 -6.29
CA HIS A 59 2.19 -0.91 -7.56
C HIS A 59 1.70 -0.16 -8.80
N CYS A 60 1.82 1.18 -8.76
CA CYS A 60 1.15 2.12 -9.65
C CYS A 60 1.30 1.78 -11.14
N GLU A 61 0.33 2.19 -11.94
CA GLU A 61 0.39 2.04 -13.39
C GLU A 61 1.52 2.89 -13.99
N ASP A 62 1.72 4.10 -13.46
CA ASP A 62 2.78 5.02 -13.85
C ASP A 62 3.75 5.31 -12.69
N PRO A 63 4.61 4.35 -12.30
CA PRO A 63 5.40 4.43 -11.08
C PRO A 63 6.56 5.44 -11.20
N ILE A 64 6.43 6.59 -10.54
CA ILE A 64 7.50 7.61 -10.46
C ILE A 64 8.80 7.03 -9.87
N CYS A 65 8.70 6.14 -8.87
CA CYS A 65 9.86 5.50 -8.27
C CYS A 65 10.67 4.64 -9.26
N LEU A 66 10.03 4.07 -10.29
CA LEU A 66 10.70 3.37 -11.39
C LEU A 66 11.43 4.39 -12.28
N LYS A 67 10.71 5.43 -12.74
CA LYS A 67 11.26 6.47 -13.63
C LYS A 67 12.52 7.14 -13.05
N ASN A 68 12.52 7.34 -11.73
CA ASN A 68 13.60 8.02 -11.03
C ASN A 68 14.72 7.09 -10.52
N CYS A 69 14.67 5.79 -10.84
CA CYS A 69 15.72 4.85 -10.43
C CYS A 69 16.89 4.87 -11.45
N PRO A 70 18.07 5.42 -11.10
CA PRO A 70 19.15 5.62 -12.07
C PRO A 70 19.82 4.32 -12.51
N THR A 71 19.68 3.23 -11.75
CA THR A 71 20.33 1.94 -12.03
C THR A 71 19.40 0.91 -12.65
N GLY A 72 18.12 1.25 -12.85
CA GLY A 72 17.11 0.27 -13.27
C GLY A 72 16.87 -0.84 -12.24
N ALA A 73 17.13 -0.57 -10.95
CA ALA A 73 16.83 -1.50 -9.87
C ALA A 73 15.32 -1.71 -9.67
N ILE A 74 14.49 -0.72 -10.02
CA ILE A 74 13.03 -0.84 -9.96
C ILE A 74 12.51 -1.13 -11.36
N TYR A 75 11.63 -2.12 -11.48
CA TYR A 75 11.00 -2.52 -12.75
C TYR A 75 9.58 -3.03 -12.52
N LYS A 76 8.79 -3.10 -13.59
CA LYS A 76 7.45 -3.71 -13.57
C LYS A 76 7.58 -5.16 -14.07
N ALA A 77 7.21 -6.12 -13.24
CA ALA A 77 7.21 -7.54 -13.59
C ALA A 77 6.07 -7.87 -14.56
N GLU A 78 6.08 -9.10 -15.10
CA GLU A 78 5.09 -9.57 -16.07
C GLU A 78 3.65 -9.51 -15.53
N ASP A 79 3.47 -9.83 -14.25
CA ASP A 79 2.18 -9.75 -13.56
C ASP A 79 1.73 -8.31 -13.22
N GLY A 80 2.52 -7.28 -13.59
CA GLY A 80 2.25 -5.89 -13.28
C GLY A 80 2.82 -5.41 -11.93
N THR A 81 3.43 -6.29 -11.13
CA THR A 81 4.03 -5.90 -9.85
C THR A 81 5.23 -4.99 -10.09
N VAL A 82 5.22 -3.80 -9.52
CA VAL A 82 6.45 -2.99 -9.42
C VAL A 82 7.37 -3.67 -8.39
N ILE A 83 8.56 -4.12 -8.77
CA ILE A 83 9.53 -4.85 -7.94
C ILE A 83 10.83 -4.05 -7.87
N GLN A 84 11.60 -4.25 -6.80
CA GLN A 84 12.94 -3.71 -6.67
C GLN A 84 13.98 -4.83 -6.54
N ASP A 85 14.91 -4.89 -7.47
CA ASP A 85 16.11 -5.71 -7.44
C ASP A 85 17.15 -5.10 -6.48
N GLN A 86 17.40 -5.81 -5.39
CA GLN A 86 18.35 -5.38 -4.38
C GLN A 86 19.81 -5.39 -4.88
N GLY A 87 20.15 -6.28 -5.82
CA GLY A 87 21.51 -6.39 -6.37
C GLY A 87 21.91 -5.21 -7.26
N LYS A 88 20.93 -4.46 -7.77
CA LYS A 88 21.15 -3.24 -8.58
C LYS A 88 20.98 -1.95 -7.78
N CYS A 89 20.51 -2.04 -6.54
CA CYS A 89 20.25 -0.86 -5.72
C CYS A 89 21.57 -0.27 -5.20
N ILE A 90 21.80 1.01 -5.47
CA ILE A 90 22.99 1.75 -4.99
C ILE A 90 22.68 2.65 -3.79
N GLY A 91 21.50 2.53 -3.18
CA GLY A 91 21.16 3.30 -1.98
C GLY A 91 20.93 4.79 -2.19
N CYS A 92 20.76 5.28 -3.42
CA CYS A 92 20.62 6.71 -3.72
C CYS A 92 19.33 7.37 -3.16
N ARG A 93 18.38 6.57 -2.66
CA ARG A 93 17.11 7.01 -2.04
C ARG A 93 16.16 7.82 -2.93
N MET A 94 16.43 7.95 -4.23
CA MET A 94 15.53 8.67 -5.16
C MET A 94 14.10 8.14 -5.10
N CYS A 95 13.93 6.81 -5.06
CA CYS A 95 12.63 6.16 -4.94
C CYS A 95 11.90 6.47 -3.62
N VAL A 96 12.64 6.63 -2.52
CA VAL A 96 12.12 7.02 -1.20
C VAL A 96 11.62 8.46 -1.24
N MET A 97 12.39 9.36 -1.85
CA MET A 97 12.06 10.79 -1.93
C MET A 97 10.96 11.11 -2.93
N SER A 98 10.81 10.31 -3.99
CA SER A 98 9.90 10.62 -5.09
C SER A 98 8.55 9.91 -5.04
N CYS A 99 8.36 8.95 -4.13
CA CYS A 99 7.07 8.28 -4.03
C CYS A 99 6.10 9.17 -3.24
N PRO A 100 5.00 9.67 -3.84
CA PRO A 100 4.11 10.61 -3.16
C PRO A 100 3.39 9.97 -1.96
N TYR A 101 3.35 8.64 -1.90
CA TYR A 101 2.76 7.87 -0.80
C TYR A 101 3.77 7.44 0.29
N GLY A 102 5.06 7.76 0.15
CA GLY A 102 6.09 7.43 1.16
C GLY A 102 6.34 5.93 1.39
N HIS A 103 6.04 5.07 0.41
CA HIS A 103 6.08 3.61 0.57
C HIS A 103 7.48 2.98 0.50
N PRO A 104 8.40 3.38 -0.39
CA PRO A 104 9.77 2.88 -0.36
C PRO A 104 10.47 3.33 0.91
N LYS A 105 11.15 2.41 1.58
CA LYS A 105 11.91 2.66 2.80
C LYS A 105 13.40 2.47 2.53
N PHE A 106 14.25 3.21 3.23
CA PHE A 106 15.69 3.02 3.21
C PHE A 106 16.10 2.10 4.36
N PHE A 107 17.05 1.20 4.12
CA PHE A 107 17.64 0.27 5.08
C PHE A 107 19.05 0.77 5.42
N PRO A 108 19.25 1.54 6.51
CA PRO A 108 20.53 2.19 6.79
C PRO A 108 21.69 1.21 6.94
N GLU A 109 21.45 0.07 7.58
CA GLU A 109 22.46 -0.95 7.83
C GLU A 109 22.91 -1.66 6.55
N GLN A 110 22.01 -1.80 5.57
CA GLN A 110 22.28 -2.47 4.30
C GLN A 110 22.75 -1.50 3.21
N GLY A 111 22.56 -0.19 3.40
CA GLY A 111 22.88 0.83 2.41
C GLY A 111 22.00 0.80 1.16
N VAL A 112 20.82 0.16 1.22
CA VAL A 112 19.89 0.01 0.08
C VAL A 112 18.47 0.46 0.44
N SER A 113 17.63 0.62 -0.57
CA SER A 113 16.19 0.87 -0.38
C SER A 113 15.38 -0.39 -0.65
N GLY A 114 14.16 -0.46 -0.16
CA GLY A 114 13.22 -1.51 -0.51
C GLY A 114 11.79 -1.09 -0.27
N LYS A 115 10.85 -1.90 -0.76
CA LYS A 115 9.42 -1.59 -0.76
C LYS A 115 8.62 -2.88 -0.81
N CYS A 116 7.32 -2.78 -0.50
CA CYS A 116 6.39 -3.87 -0.76
C CYS A 116 6.50 -4.37 -2.22
N ASP A 117 6.63 -5.68 -2.36
CA ASP A 117 6.74 -6.45 -3.61
C ASP A 117 5.44 -7.21 -3.91
N GLY A 118 4.34 -6.88 -3.23
CA GLY A 118 3.09 -7.64 -3.30
C GLY A 118 3.26 -9.11 -2.90
N CYS A 119 4.31 -9.45 -2.12
CA CYS A 119 4.73 -10.82 -1.86
C CYS A 119 4.89 -11.67 -3.12
N TYR A 120 5.49 -11.10 -4.17
CA TYR A 120 5.64 -11.71 -5.49
C TYR A 120 6.06 -13.19 -5.45
N GLY A 121 7.13 -13.53 -4.73
CA GLY A 121 7.61 -14.92 -4.63
C GLY A 121 6.60 -15.89 -3.98
N LEU A 122 5.81 -15.44 -3.00
CA LEU A 122 4.76 -16.27 -2.40
C LEU A 122 3.62 -16.52 -3.40
N ARG A 123 3.22 -15.49 -4.15
CA ARG A 123 2.18 -15.62 -5.17
C ARG A 123 2.59 -16.54 -6.31
N GLN A 124 3.85 -16.47 -6.75
CA GLN A 124 4.40 -17.41 -7.73
C GLN A 124 4.38 -18.87 -7.25
N SER A 125 4.34 -19.09 -5.93
CA SER A 125 4.23 -20.41 -5.32
C SER A 125 2.78 -20.83 -5.01
N GLY A 126 1.78 -20.10 -5.52
CA GLY A 126 0.35 -20.35 -5.27
C GLY A 126 -0.18 -19.82 -3.93
N GLY A 127 0.63 -19.09 -3.16
CA GLY A 127 0.22 -18.44 -1.93
C GLY A 127 -0.40 -17.06 -2.16
N GLU A 128 -0.79 -16.40 -1.08
CA GLU A 128 -1.26 -15.02 -1.07
C GLU A 128 -0.29 -14.10 -0.30
N PRO A 129 -0.38 -12.76 -0.43
CA PRO A 129 0.45 -11.87 0.36
C PRO A 129 0.21 -12.02 1.86
N ALA A 130 1.28 -12.04 2.66
CA ALA A 130 1.19 -12.27 4.11
C ALA A 130 0.24 -11.30 4.84
N CYS A 131 0.15 -10.06 4.37
CA CYS A 131 -0.77 -9.07 4.93
C CYS A 131 -2.25 -9.35 4.63
N VAL A 132 -2.54 -10.06 3.53
CA VAL A 132 -3.90 -10.50 3.17
C VAL A 132 -4.26 -11.72 4.03
N ALA A 133 -3.40 -12.75 4.05
CA ALA A 133 -3.57 -13.92 4.90
C ALA A 133 -3.68 -13.57 6.39
N GLY A 134 -2.88 -12.59 6.84
CA GLY A 134 -2.86 -12.13 8.23
C GLY A 134 -3.97 -11.17 8.62
N CYS A 135 -4.91 -10.82 7.73
CA CYS A 135 -5.99 -9.90 8.04
C CYS A 135 -7.15 -10.64 8.74
N PRO A 136 -7.36 -10.48 10.07
CA PRO A 136 -8.39 -11.23 10.78
C PRO A 136 -9.81 -10.88 10.32
N ASN A 137 -10.02 -9.65 9.85
CA ASN A 137 -11.33 -9.15 9.40
C ASN A 137 -11.58 -9.39 7.90
N ARG A 138 -10.63 -10.00 7.17
CA ARG A 138 -10.71 -10.18 5.71
C ARG A 138 -11.07 -8.89 4.98
N ALA A 139 -10.42 -7.81 5.39
CA ALA A 139 -10.59 -6.46 4.85
C ALA A 139 -9.66 -6.19 3.66
N LEU A 140 -8.72 -7.09 3.36
CA LEU A 140 -7.74 -6.94 2.29
C LEU A 140 -7.90 -8.05 1.26
N LYS A 141 -7.63 -7.74 0.00
CA LYS A 141 -7.38 -8.69 -1.09
C LYS A 141 -6.27 -8.11 -1.98
N PHE A 142 -5.53 -8.97 -2.67
CA PHE A 142 -4.54 -8.55 -3.67
C PHE A 142 -4.74 -9.38 -4.92
N GLY A 143 -4.64 -8.76 -6.09
CA GLY A 143 -4.87 -9.42 -7.36
C GLY A 143 -4.84 -8.45 -8.53
N ASP A 144 -5.25 -8.94 -9.71
CA ASP A 144 -5.48 -8.08 -10.87
C ASP A 144 -6.63 -7.11 -10.58
N VAL A 145 -6.45 -5.84 -10.95
CA VAL A 145 -7.39 -4.76 -10.63
C VAL A 145 -8.74 -4.97 -11.31
N ASP A 146 -8.77 -5.49 -12.53
CA ASP A 146 -10.03 -5.71 -13.25
C ASP A 146 -10.80 -6.91 -12.67
N GLU A 147 -10.09 -7.96 -12.26
CA GLU A 147 -10.68 -9.08 -11.51
C GLU A 147 -11.25 -8.63 -10.16
N LEU A 148 -10.53 -7.77 -9.43
CA LEU A 148 -11.01 -7.22 -8.16
C LEU A 148 -12.25 -6.34 -8.34
N ARG A 149 -12.32 -5.52 -9.40
CA ARG A 149 -13.54 -4.76 -9.73
C ARG A 149 -14.71 -5.68 -10.06
N ALA A 150 -14.47 -6.78 -10.78
CA ALA A 150 -15.50 -7.76 -11.07
C ALA A 150 -16.00 -8.48 -9.81
N GLU A 151 -15.11 -8.78 -8.85
CA GLU A 151 -15.45 -9.46 -7.60
C GLU A 151 -16.20 -8.55 -6.61
N PHE A 152 -15.74 -7.31 -6.42
CA PHE A 152 -16.24 -6.41 -5.36
C PHE A 152 -17.18 -5.30 -5.86
N GLY A 153 -17.39 -5.19 -7.17
CA GLY A 153 -18.24 -4.18 -7.80
C GLY A 153 -17.47 -2.96 -8.31
N GLY A 154 -18.16 -2.12 -9.08
CA GLY A 154 -17.56 -0.96 -9.76
C GLY A 154 -17.51 0.33 -8.93
N ASP A 155 -18.22 0.42 -7.80
CA ASP A 155 -18.26 1.61 -6.94
C ASP A 155 -17.13 1.58 -5.90
N LEU A 156 -15.89 1.50 -6.39
CA LEU A 156 -14.67 1.47 -5.59
C LEU A 156 -13.87 2.74 -5.85
N ASP A 157 -13.40 3.35 -4.78
CA ASP A 157 -12.50 4.50 -4.89
C ASP A 157 -11.09 4.05 -5.30
N GLU A 158 -10.42 4.86 -6.11
CA GLU A 158 -9.08 4.58 -6.65
C GLU A 158 -8.01 5.48 -6.01
N GLY A 159 -8.17 5.76 -4.72
CA GLY A 159 -7.23 6.56 -3.95
C GLY A 159 -7.51 8.06 -3.97
N ARG A 160 -8.79 8.47 -3.98
CA ARG A 160 -9.24 9.88 -3.86
C ARG A 160 -9.70 10.24 -2.44
N ILE A 161 -9.46 9.38 -1.45
CA ILE A 161 -9.68 9.73 -0.03
C ILE A 161 -8.73 10.87 0.41
N ALA A 162 -9.18 11.71 1.34
CA ALA A 162 -8.53 12.97 1.70
C ALA A 162 -7.09 12.83 2.23
N VAL A 163 -6.74 11.67 2.78
CA VAL A 163 -5.40 11.38 3.33
C VAL A 163 -4.37 10.99 2.27
N LEU A 164 -4.77 10.84 1.00
CA LEU A 164 -3.90 10.43 -0.09
C LEU A 164 -3.59 11.60 -1.05
N PRO A 165 -2.39 11.61 -1.66
CA PRO A 165 -2.10 12.52 -2.75
C PRO A 165 -2.96 12.18 -3.98
N SER A 166 -3.04 13.11 -4.94
CA SER A 166 -3.87 12.93 -6.13
C SER A 166 -3.49 11.65 -6.90
N PRO A 167 -4.47 10.81 -7.28
CA PRO A 167 -4.18 9.61 -8.07
C PRO A 167 -3.69 9.93 -9.49
N GLU A 168 -3.90 11.17 -9.98
CA GLU A 168 -3.44 11.59 -11.31
C GLU A 168 -1.92 11.57 -11.45
N GLU A 169 -1.17 11.71 -10.36
CA GLU A 169 0.29 11.75 -10.38
C GLU A 169 0.94 10.42 -10.79
N THR A 170 0.32 9.29 -10.41
CA THR A 170 0.94 7.97 -10.60
C THR A 170 -0.01 6.89 -11.11
N ARG A 171 -1.33 7.15 -11.13
CA ARG A 171 -2.39 6.16 -11.40
C ARG A 171 -2.21 4.91 -10.50
N PRO A 172 -2.44 5.04 -9.18
CA PRO A 172 -2.20 3.95 -8.22
C PRO A 172 -3.13 2.76 -8.47
N ASN A 173 -2.63 1.53 -8.34
CA ASN A 173 -3.45 0.32 -8.41
C ASN A 173 -3.94 -0.02 -6.99
N ILE A 174 -4.89 0.78 -6.51
CA ILE A 174 -5.59 0.55 -5.25
C ILE A 174 -7.10 0.69 -5.47
N LEU A 175 -7.86 -0.20 -4.85
CA LEU A 175 -9.31 -0.15 -4.82
C LEU A 175 -9.77 -0.10 -3.38
N ILE A 176 -10.65 0.84 -3.05
CA ILE A 176 -11.11 1.03 -1.69
C ILE A 176 -12.64 1.03 -1.69
N LYS A 177 -13.23 0.10 -0.94
CA LYS A 177 -14.63 0.23 -0.53
C LYS A 177 -14.66 1.24 0.62
N THR A 178 -14.92 2.48 0.25
CA THR A 178 -14.66 3.66 1.06
C THR A 178 -15.86 4.02 1.94
N LYS A 179 -15.58 4.44 3.18
CA LYS A 179 -16.56 5.13 4.02
C LYS A 179 -16.65 6.58 3.57
N GLU A 180 -17.86 7.11 3.46
CA GLU A 180 -18.12 8.50 3.03
C GLU A 180 -17.28 9.53 3.79
N CYS A 181 -17.05 9.32 5.10
CA CYS A 181 -16.25 10.20 5.94
C CYS A 181 -14.75 10.28 5.57
N ALA A 182 -14.25 9.38 4.73
CA ALA A 182 -12.85 9.38 4.30
C ALA A 182 -12.54 10.44 3.23
N PHE A 183 -13.56 11.09 2.67
CA PHE A 183 -13.41 12.24 1.77
C PHE A 183 -13.37 13.59 2.51
N ASP A 184 -13.52 13.59 3.83
CA ASP A 184 -13.54 14.82 4.63
C ASP A 184 -12.10 15.31 4.90
N GLU A 185 -11.79 16.51 4.41
CA GLU A 185 -10.50 17.19 4.59
C GLU A 185 -10.22 17.63 6.04
N GLY A 186 -11.23 17.61 6.91
CA GLY A 186 -11.11 17.87 8.35
C GLY A 186 -10.54 16.71 9.16
N TYR A 187 -9.93 15.72 8.50
CA TYR A 187 -9.41 14.52 9.15
C TYR A 187 -8.31 14.83 10.18
N ARG A 188 -8.28 14.03 11.24
CA ARG A 188 -7.21 13.99 12.22
C ARG A 188 -6.77 12.56 12.40
N GLU A 189 -5.48 12.31 12.26
CA GLU A 189 -4.92 11.00 12.56
C GLU A 189 -5.00 10.73 14.06
N VAL A 190 -5.51 9.54 14.41
CA VAL A 190 -5.62 9.10 15.79
C VAL A 190 -4.37 8.32 16.16
N ASN A 191 -3.55 8.93 17.02
CA ASN A 191 -2.31 8.36 17.53
C ASN A 191 -2.56 7.77 18.91
N TRP A 192 -2.58 6.43 19.00
CA TRP A 192 -2.53 5.65 20.24
C TRP A 192 -1.20 4.94 20.36
#